data_AF-A0A6A4X4U9-F1
#
_entry.id   AF-A0A6A4X4U9-F1
#
_cell.length_a   1.000
_cell.length_b   1.000
_cell.length_c   1.000
_cell.angle_alpha   90.00
_cell.angle_beta   90.00
_cell.angle_gamma   90.00
#
_symmetry.space_group_name_H-M   'P 1'
#
loop_
_entity.id
_entity.type
_entity.pdbx_description
1 polymer ?
#
loop_
_entity_poly.entity_id
_entity_poly.type
_entity_poly.pdbx_seq_one_letter_code
_entity_poly.pdbx_strand_id
1 'polypeptide(L)'
;MFLTKLPGFGIIRYAISTSIMVGAAPEYYAVWLGWRLFSIPLPAWLYQKVDDMLYSTYQRLVLLFFEHGTGLKIYFYGDADEIFKKKENVLYISNHQSTVDWVACNMVAVRQGSLGHLRFVMKDGLQWLPLYGHYFYQHGCIYSWVAVFPEGTRYDPSKPEVIRRSEQTALSSGFQPLKHHLTPKTKGSWLTLDRLRGSLEAVYDVTVVYEGSYRHRERRRARTVALIDFLRGFCPAMHIHVRRIPISEVPTDEQEFQRWMYRLYEQKDRFVSPFYSPSDDSGAELAARLGGRPHPLPLTATLPSLMAFAALAVPLLGSELGRRLYAGTLLYGTLAGYLWLGIRAVC
;
A
#
# COMPACT_ATOMS: atom_id res chain seq x y z
N MET A 1 21.30 7.76 -18.83
CA MET A 1 21.99 6.79 -17.95
C MET A 1 23.20 7.37 -17.19
N PHE A 2 23.75 8.54 -17.57
CA PHE A 2 24.88 9.17 -16.87
C PHE A 2 24.52 10.10 -15.70
N LEU A 3 23.35 10.77 -15.73
CA LEU A 3 22.95 11.74 -14.69
C LEU A 3 22.64 11.10 -13.32
N THR A 4 22.27 9.81 -13.29
CA THR A 4 21.90 9.09 -12.07
C THR A 4 23.09 8.71 -11.17
N LYS A 5 24.34 8.90 -11.64
CA LYS A 5 25.56 8.55 -10.89
C LYS A 5 26.26 9.76 -10.23
N LEU A 6 25.74 10.97 -10.39
CA LEU A 6 26.29 12.16 -9.73
C LEU A 6 25.92 12.16 -8.23
N PRO A 7 26.89 12.32 -7.31
CA PRO A 7 26.60 12.46 -5.89
C PRO A 7 25.70 13.70 -5.68
N GLY A 8 24.52 13.50 -5.08
CA GLY A 8 23.52 14.55 -4.86
C GLY A 8 22.32 14.55 -5.82
N PHE A 9 22.46 14.02 -7.05
CA PHE A 9 21.34 13.96 -8.00
C PHE A 9 20.19 13.07 -7.50
N GLY A 10 20.52 11.96 -6.85
CA GLY A 10 19.55 11.10 -6.18
C GLY A 10 18.75 11.87 -5.13
N ILE A 11 19.43 12.60 -4.24
CA ILE A 11 18.81 13.38 -3.15
C ILE A 11 17.85 14.43 -3.72
N ILE A 12 18.26 15.17 -4.76
CA ILE A 12 17.42 16.18 -5.42
C ILE A 12 16.18 15.53 -6.05
N ARG A 13 16.35 14.41 -6.76
CA ARG A 13 15.25 13.66 -7.37
C ARG A 13 14.23 13.22 -6.32
N TYR A 14 14.68 12.68 -5.19
CA TYR A 14 13.79 12.26 -4.11
C TYR A 14 13.12 13.44 -3.41
N ALA A 15 13.86 14.52 -3.15
CA ALA A 15 13.32 15.72 -2.52
C ALA A 15 12.19 16.34 -3.37
N ILE A 16 12.44 16.58 -4.66
CA ILE A 16 11.44 17.11 -5.59
C ILE A 16 10.20 16.22 -5.61
N SER A 17 10.40 14.92 -5.80
CA SER A 17 9.28 13.99 -5.96
C SER A 17 8.47 13.88 -4.64
N THR A 18 9.13 13.92 -3.48
CA THR A 18 8.46 13.93 -2.16
C THR A 18 7.69 15.23 -1.94
N SER A 19 8.28 16.37 -2.29
CA SER A 19 7.65 17.69 -2.17
C SER A 19 6.39 17.77 -3.04
N ILE A 20 6.39 17.21 -4.25
CA ILE A 20 5.21 17.13 -5.10
C ILE A 20 4.12 16.26 -4.46
N MET A 21 4.49 15.05 -3.99
CA MET A 21 3.52 14.13 -3.39
C MET A 21 2.88 14.69 -2.12
N VAL A 22 3.69 15.21 -1.19
CA VAL A 22 3.20 15.78 0.07
C VAL A 22 2.51 17.12 -0.16
N GLY A 23 3.01 17.92 -1.10
CA GLY A 23 2.44 19.21 -1.45
C GLY A 23 1.07 19.12 -2.13
N ALA A 24 0.75 18.01 -2.81
CA ALA A 24 -0.57 17.81 -3.39
C ALA A 24 -1.67 17.49 -2.35
N ALA A 25 -1.31 17.13 -1.11
CA ALA A 25 -2.29 16.69 -0.11
C ALA A 25 -3.27 17.80 0.35
N PRO A 26 -2.84 19.04 0.62
CA PRO A 26 -3.76 20.16 0.89
C PRO A 26 -4.72 20.45 -0.27
N GLU A 27 -4.20 20.47 -1.50
CA GLU A 27 -5.00 20.70 -2.71
C GLU A 27 -6.07 19.63 -2.86
N TYR A 28 -5.66 18.37 -2.72
CA TYR A 28 -6.54 17.22 -2.75
C TYR A 28 -7.65 17.34 -1.70
N TYR A 29 -7.28 17.61 -0.46
CA TYR A 29 -8.22 17.70 0.64
C TYR A 29 -9.23 18.84 0.45
N ALA A 30 -8.78 19.99 -0.08
CA ALA A 30 -9.65 21.12 -0.38
C ALA A 30 -10.66 20.79 -1.50
N VAL A 31 -10.19 20.18 -2.59
CA VAL A 31 -11.06 19.73 -3.70
C VAL A 31 -12.09 18.71 -3.20
N TRP A 32 -11.64 17.73 -2.43
CA TRP A 32 -12.53 16.74 -1.85
C TRP A 32 -13.55 17.36 -0.89
N LEU A 33 -13.14 18.25 0.01
CA LEU A 33 -14.05 18.89 0.95
C LEU A 33 -15.10 19.74 0.20
N GLY A 34 -14.68 20.48 -0.82
CA GLY A 34 -15.59 21.20 -1.71
C GLY A 34 -16.59 20.28 -2.38
N TRP A 35 -16.13 19.15 -2.94
CA TRP A 35 -17.01 18.14 -3.52
C TRP A 35 -17.97 17.54 -2.49
N ARG A 36 -17.48 17.20 -1.30
CA ARG A 36 -18.27 16.65 -0.20
C ARG A 36 -19.43 17.58 0.15
N LEU A 37 -19.17 18.88 0.30
CA LEU A 37 -20.19 19.89 0.61
C LEU A 37 -21.16 20.11 -0.56
N PHE A 38 -20.64 20.23 -1.79
CA PHE A 38 -21.46 20.42 -2.98
C PHE A 38 -22.37 19.23 -3.30
N SER A 39 -21.92 18.02 -2.95
CA SER A 39 -22.64 16.77 -3.21
C SER A 39 -23.75 16.45 -2.21
N ILE A 40 -23.90 17.22 -1.12
CA ILE A 40 -24.95 17.00 -0.10
C ILE A 40 -26.36 16.85 -0.71
N PRO A 41 -26.81 17.72 -1.64
CA PRO A 41 -28.12 17.55 -2.28
C PRO A 41 -28.15 16.53 -3.41
N LEU A 42 -27.01 15.92 -3.78
CA LEU A 42 -26.90 15.01 -4.92
C LEU A 42 -27.11 13.54 -4.51
N PRO A 43 -27.50 12.66 -5.45
CA PRO A 43 -27.58 11.23 -5.18
C PRO A 43 -26.24 10.63 -4.73
N ALA A 44 -26.28 9.68 -3.79
CA ALA A 44 -25.08 9.05 -3.21
C ALA A 44 -24.16 8.41 -4.27
N TRP A 45 -24.72 7.81 -5.32
CA TRP A 45 -23.91 7.20 -6.39
C TRP A 45 -23.04 8.22 -7.13
N LEU A 46 -23.52 9.46 -7.28
CA LEU A 46 -22.78 10.52 -7.95
C LEU A 46 -21.63 11.01 -7.06
N TYR A 47 -21.89 11.19 -5.76
CA TYR A 47 -20.84 11.45 -4.78
C TYR A 47 -19.73 10.40 -4.86
N GLN A 48 -20.09 9.11 -4.78
CA GLN A 48 -19.12 8.01 -4.81
C GLN A 48 -18.34 7.95 -6.12
N LYS A 49 -18.99 8.13 -7.27
CA LYS A 49 -18.32 8.10 -8.58
C LYS A 49 -17.22 9.16 -8.69
N VAL A 50 -17.50 10.39 -8.22
CA VAL A 50 -16.52 11.48 -8.25
C VAL A 50 -15.47 11.31 -7.17
N ASP A 51 -15.84 10.83 -5.98
CA ASP A 51 -14.90 10.52 -4.90
C ASP A 51 -13.89 9.43 -5.32
N ASP A 52 -14.34 8.36 -5.96
CA ASP A 52 -13.49 7.31 -6.56
C ASP A 52 -12.56 7.87 -7.66
N MET A 53 -13.04 8.82 -8.46
CA MET A 53 -12.23 9.50 -9.47
C MET A 53 -11.15 10.38 -8.83
N LEU A 54 -11.50 11.18 -7.82
CA LEU A 54 -10.55 12.01 -7.07
C LEU A 54 -9.50 11.13 -6.40
N TYR A 55 -9.91 10.06 -5.73
CA TYR A 55 -9.02 9.09 -5.12
C TYR A 55 -8.04 8.49 -6.13
N SER A 56 -8.57 7.95 -7.23
CA SER A 56 -7.76 7.37 -8.31
C SER A 56 -6.75 8.38 -8.86
N THR A 57 -7.16 9.66 -9.01
CA THR A 57 -6.29 10.74 -9.50
C THR A 57 -5.13 10.98 -8.53
N TYR A 58 -5.41 11.11 -7.24
CA TYR A 58 -4.37 11.31 -6.22
C TYR A 58 -3.45 10.08 -6.08
N GLN A 59 -4.00 8.87 -6.04
CA GLN A 59 -3.17 7.66 -5.94
C GLN A 59 -2.29 7.45 -7.18
N ARG A 60 -2.74 7.83 -8.38
CA ARG A 60 -1.89 7.84 -9.60
C ARG A 60 -0.73 8.83 -9.50
N LEU A 61 -0.90 9.97 -8.84
CA LEU A 61 0.19 10.90 -8.55
C LEU A 61 1.21 10.26 -7.59
N VAL A 62 0.74 9.57 -6.54
CA VAL A 62 1.61 8.80 -5.64
C VAL A 62 2.36 7.71 -6.42
N LEU A 63 1.69 6.99 -7.32
CA LEU A 63 2.35 5.96 -8.12
C LEU A 63 3.35 6.55 -9.12
N LEU A 64 3.13 7.76 -9.63
CA LEU A 64 4.13 8.47 -10.43
C LEU A 64 5.44 8.62 -9.64
N PHE A 65 5.34 9.04 -8.38
CA PHE A 65 6.48 9.16 -7.47
C PHE A 65 7.20 7.82 -7.30
N PHE A 66 6.48 6.76 -6.94
CA PHE A 66 7.11 5.47 -6.65
C PHE A 66 7.69 4.80 -7.90
N GLU A 67 6.93 4.70 -8.99
CA GLU A 67 7.34 3.94 -10.17
C GLU A 67 8.32 4.69 -11.09
N HIS A 68 8.29 6.03 -11.10
CA HIS A 68 9.15 6.83 -11.98
C HIS A 68 10.13 7.72 -11.23
N GLY A 69 9.74 8.24 -10.06
CA GLY A 69 10.56 9.15 -9.26
C GLY A 69 11.63 8.46 -8.41
N THR A 70 11.35 7.27 -7.85
CA THR A 70 12.29 6.60 -6.92
C THR A 70 13.33 5.72 -7.60
N GLY A 71 13.13 5.32 -8.86
CA GLY A 71 13.97 4.33 -9.53
C GLY A 71 13.82 2.90 -8.99
N LEU A 72 12.78 2.66 -8.18
CA LEU A 72 12.36 1.34 -7.73
C LEU A 72 12.06 0.44 -8.93
N LYS A 73 12.72 -0.73 -8.99
CA LYS A 73 12.36 -1.77 -9.96
C LYS A 73 11.24 -2.62 -9.38
N ILE A 74 10.23 -2.93 -10.19
CA ILE A 74 9.06 -3.68 -9.72
C ILE A 74 8.92 -4.93 -10.57
N TYR A 75 8.81 -6.08 -9.91
CA TYR A 75 8.63 -7.38 -10.54
C TYR A 75 7.35 -8.03 -10.03
N PHE A 76 6.55 -8.55 -10.95
CA PHE A 76 5.32 -9.28 -10.68
C PHE A 76 5.51 -10.78 -10.94
N TYR A 77 4.81 -11.61 -10.16
CA TYR A 77 4.88 -13.07 -10.21
C TYR A 77 3.49 -13.69 -10.15
N GLY A 78 3.40 -14.97 -10.51
CA GLY A 78 2.16 -15.74 -10.45
C GLY A 78 1.16 -15.26 -11.50
N ASP A 79 -0.08 -15.03 -11.07
CA ASP A 79 -1.23 -14.77 -11.93
C ASP A 79 -1.37 -13.28 -12.33
N ALA A 80 -0.31 -12.48 -12.13
CA ALA A 80 -0.34 -11.03 -12.36
C ALA A 80 -0.82 -10.65 -13.78
N ASP A 81 -0.29 -11.31 -14.81
CA ASP A 81 -0.68 -11.05 -16.20
C ASP A 81 -2.15 -11.42 -16.49
N GLU A 82 -2.72 -12.37 -15.75
CA GLU A 82 -4.14 -12.74 -15.89
C GLU A 82 -5.05 -11.71 -15.23
N ILE A 83 -4.75 -11.33 -13.99
CA ILE A 83 -5.59 -10.40 -13.23
C ILE A 83 -5.59 -9.00 -13.85
N PHE A 84 -4.51 -8.57 -14.53
CA PHE A 84 -4.47 -7.26 -15.17
C PHE A 84 -5.32 -7.17 -16.44
N LYS A 85 -5.81 -8.29 -16.96
CA LYS A 85 -6.68 -8.33 -18.15
C LYS A 85 -8.16 -8.18 -17.82
N LYS A 86 -8.56 -8.31 -16.56
CA LYS A 86 -9.98 -8.27 -16.16
C LYS A 86 -10.17 -7.43 -14.91
N LYS A 87 -11.24 -6.64 -14.92
CA LYS A 87 -11.72 -5.96 -13.73
C LYS A 87 -12.66 -6.91 -12.98
N GLU A 88 -12.39 -7.10 -11.70
CA GLU A 88 -13.21 -7.95 -10.82
C GLU A 88 -13.16 -7.41 -9.38
N ASN A 89 -14.20 -7.72 -8.60
CA ASN A 89 -14.31 -7.39 -7.19
C ASN A 89 -13.56 -8.41 -6.35
N VAL A 90 -12.63 -7.96 -5.50
CA VAL A 90 -11.74 -8.88 -4.78
C VAL A 90 -11.50 -8.47 -3.33
N LEU A 91 -11.26 -9.49 -2.52
CA LEU A 91 -10.61 -9.33 -1.22
C LEU A 91 -9.10 -9.52 -1.43
N TYR A 92 -8.34 -8.44 -1.31
CA TYR A 92 -6.88 -8.45 -1.34
C TYR A 92 -6.35 -8.84 0.05
N ILE A 93 -5.62 -9.95 0.14
CA ILE A 93 -4.98 -10.42 1.36
C ILE A 93 -3.48 -10.42 1.16
N SER A 94 -2.75 -9.71 2.01
CA SER A 94 -1.30 -9.60 1.89
C SER A 94 -0.55 -9.78 3.20
N ASN A 95 0.72 -10.20 3.07
CA ASN A 95 1.68 -10.03 4.16
C ASN A 95 1.93 -8.54 4.44
N HIS A 96 2.35 -8.23 5.67
CA HIS A 96 2.61 -6.87 6.13
C HIS A 96 4.09 -6.69 6.46
N GLN A 97 4.85 -6.09 5.54
CA GLN A 97 6.31 -6.08 5.58
C GLN A 97 6.91 -4.67 5.51
N SER A 98 6.09 -3.65 5.22
CA SER A 98 6.55 -2.26 5.09
C SER A 98 5.48 -1.24 5.47
N THR A 99 5.91 -0.01 5.78
CA THR A 99 4.98 1.14 5.85
C THR A 99 4.37 1.49 4.49
N VAL A 100 4.90 0.98 3.38
CA VAL A 100 4.42 1.28 2.02
C VAL A 100 3.62 0.14 1.38
N ASP A 101 3.18 -0.86 2.15
CA ASP A 101 2.38 -1.99 1.61
C ASP A 101 1.09 -1.52 0.92
N TRP A 102 0.54 -0.39 1.35
CA TRP A 102 -0.60 0.25 0.68
C TRP A 102 -0.26 0.71 -0.75
N VAL A 103 0.99 1.11 -1.02
CA VAL A 103 1.47 1.45 -2.36
C VAL A 103 1.57 0.20 -3.23
N ALA A 104 2.06 -0.91 -2.69
CA ALA A 104 2.09 -2.18 -3.42
C ALA A 104 0.66 -2.62 -3.81
N CYS A 105 -0.31 -2.45 -2.92
CA CYS A 105 -1.72 -2.67 -3.22
C CYS A 105 -2.22 -1.74 -4.34
N ASN A 106 -1.90 -0.45 -4.28
CA ASN A 106 -2.22 0.51 -5.35
C ASN A 106 -1.61 0.11 -6.70
N MET A 107 -0.38 -0.43 -6.71
CA MET A 107 0.29 -0.88 -7.94
C MET A 107 -0.44 -2.06 -8.60
N VAL A 108 -1.02 -2.97 -7.82
CA VAL A 108 -1.87 -4.04 -8.35
C VAL A 108 -3.20 -3.45 -8.83
N ALA A 109 -3.86 -2.63 -8.00
CA ALA A 109 -5.19 -2.07 -8.30
C ALA A 109 -5.20 -1.14 -9.52
N VAL A 110 -4.14 -0.36 -9.75
CA VAL A 110 -4.05 0.53 -10.94
C VAL A 110 -3.95 -0.26 -12.24
N ARG A 111 -3.23 -1.38 -12.23
CA ARG A 111 -3.04 -2.25 -13.40
C ARG A 111 -4.31 -3.02 -13.72
N GLN A 112 -5.09 -3.39 -12.70
CA GLN A 112 -6.41 -3.99 -12.87
C GLN A 112 -7.52 -2.97 -13.21
N GLY A 113 -7.27 -1.66 -13.06
CA GLY A 113 -8.25 -0.61 -13.33
C GLY A 113 -9.26 -0.36 -12.19
N SER A 114 -8.92 -0.75 -10.96
CA SER A 114 -9.80 -0.64 -9.78
C SER A 114 -9.30 0.31 -8.70
N LEU A 115 -8.28 1.13 -8.99
CA LEU A 115 -7.65 2.02 -8.00
C LEU A 115 -8.65 2.92 -7.26
N GLY A 116 -9.67 3.47 -7.95
CA GLY A 116 -10.72 4.29 -7.34
C GLY A 116 -11.60 3.54 -6.33
N HIS A 117 -11.77 2.23 -6.51
CA HIS A 117 -12.65 1.40 -5.67
C HIS A 117 -11.91 0.67 -4.55
N LEU A 118 -10.61 0.95 -4.39
CA LEU A 118 -9.78 0.34 -3.37
C LEU A 118 -10.15 0.90 -1.99
N ARG A 119 -10.34 0.01 -1.02
CA ARG A 119 -10.61 0.31 0.38
C ARG A 119 -9.67 -0.50 1.27
N PHE A 120 -9.26 0.09 2.39
CA PHE A 120 -8.33 -0.54 3.33
C PHE A 120 -9.03 -0.82 4.66
N VAL A 121 -8.77 -1.99 5.24
CA VAL A 121 -9.04 -2.21 6.66
C VAL A 121 -7.92 -1.55 7.47
N MET A 122 -8.26 -0.45 8.14
CA MET A 122 -7.30 0.41 8.85
C MET A 122 -7.51 0.37 10.36
N LYS A 123 -6.47 0.73 11.13
CA LYS A 123 -6.60 0.95 12.56
C LYS A 123 -7.36 2.24 12.83
N ASP A 124 -8.26 2.22 13.83
CA ASP A 124 -9.06 3.38 14.22
C ASP A 124 -8.22 4.63 14.50
N GLY A 125 -7.00 4.48 15.04
CA GLY A 125 -6.11 5.62 15.29
C GLY A 125 -5.69 6.40 14.04
N LEU A 126 -5.66 5.77 12.85
CA LEU A 126 -5.17 6.39 11.62
C LEU A 126 -6.12 7.45 11.06
N GLN A 127 -7.42 7.39 11.38
CA GLN A 127 -8.40 8.39 10.95
C GLN A 127 -8.10 9.81 11.47
N TRP A 128 -7.28 9.89 12.53
CA TRP A 128 -6.92 11.14 13.18
C TRP A 128 -5.68 11.80 12.60
N LEU A 129 -5.00 11.15 11.66
CA LEU A 129 -3.94 11.81 10.90
C LEU A 129 -4.57 12.92 10.05
N PRO A 130 -4.09 14.17 10.17
CA PRO A 130 -4.70 15.31 9.52
C PRO A 130 -4.66 15.15 8.00
N LEU A 131 -5.63 15.74 7.32
CA LEU A 131 -5.80 15.71 5.88
C LEU A 131 -6.02 14.28 5.35
N TYR A 132 -4.93 13.62 4.97
CA TYR A 132 -4.94 12.37 4.24
C TYR A 132 -5.54 11.22 5.06
N GLY A 133 -5.24 11.13 6.36
CA GLY A 133 -5.78 10.06 7.22
C GLY A 133 -7.29 10.20 7.45
N HIS A 134 -7.73 11.42 7.76
CA HIS A 134 -9.15 11.74 7.89
C HIS A 134 -9.91 11.43 6.60
N TYR A 135 -9.42 11.92 5.46
CA TYR A 135 -10.03 11.60 4.17
C TYR A 135 -10.07 10.08 3.90
N PHE A 136 -8.97 9.36 4.15
CA PHE A 136 -8.89 7.91 3.90
C PHE A 136 -9.97 7.14 4.66
N TYR A 137 -10.32 7.59 5.86
CA TYR A 137 -11.40 7.00 6.64
C TYR A 137 -12.77 7.29 6.03
N GLN A 138 -12.99 8.52 5.53
CA GLN A 138 -14.26 8.91 4.93
C GLN A 138 -14.53 8.30 3.54
N HIS A 139 -13.47 7.95 2.80
CA HIS A 139 -13.58 7.33 1.48
C HIS A 139 -14.33 5.98 1.50
N GLY A 140 -14.50 5.34 2.66
CA GLY A 140 -15.17 4.04 2.80
C GLY A 140 -16.70 4.14 2.85
N CYS A 141 -17.40 3.77 1.78
CA CYS A 141 -18.85 3.50 1.84
C CYS A 141 -19.38 2.44 0.84
N ILE A 142 -18.66 2.02 -0.21
CA ILE A 142 -19.10 0.93 -1.11
C ILE A 142 -17.86 0.12 -1.57
N TYR A 143 -17.92 -1.22 -1.48
CA TYR A 143 -16.76 -2.10 -1.61
C TYR A 143 -16.73 -2.83 -2.96
N SER A 144 -15.69 -2.60 -3.76
CA SER A 144 -15.30 -3.50 -4.86
C SER A 144 -13.93 -4.14 -4.60
N TRP A 145 -13.03 -3.43 -3.91
CA TRP A 145 -11.71 -3.92 -3.54
C TRP A 145 -11.43 -3.65 -2.06
N VAL A 146 -11.18 -4.70 -1.27
CA VAL A 146 -10.83 -4.56 0.15
C VAL A 146 -9.47 -5.16 0.43
N ALA A 147 -8.54 -4.35 0.94
CA ALA A 147 -7.20 -4.79 1.33
C ALA A 147 -7.14 -5.08 2.83
N VAL A 148 -6.71 -6.30 3.16
CA VAL A 148 -6.52 -6.80 4.51
C VAL A 148 -5.10 -7.33 4.68
N PHE A 149 -4.51 -7.03 5.82
CA PHE A 149 -3.19 -7.51 6.23
C PHE A 149 -3.34 -8.38 7.48
N PRO A 150 -3.60 -9.70 7.36
CA PRO A 150 -3.93 -10.56 8.50
C PRO A 150 -2.90 -10.57 9.63
N GLU A 151 -1.63 -10.26 9.39
CA GLU A 151 -0.62 -10.13 10.45
C GLU A 151 -1.00 -9.05 11.48
N GLY A 152 -1.73 -8.00 11.07
CA GLY A 152 -2.21 -6.88 11.90
C GLY A 152 -1.11 -5.93 12.42
N THR A 153 0.14 -6.34 12.30
CA THR A 153 1.37 -5.59 12.59
C THR A 153 2.44 -6.04 11.60
N ARG A 154 3.37 -5.15 11.25
CA ARG A 154 4.49 -5.49 10.37
C ARG A 154 5.42 -6.51 11.02
N TYR A 155 5.87 -7.48 10.25
CA TYR A 155 7.02 -8.29 10.66
C TYR A 155 8.29 -7.43 10.68
N ASP A 156 8.98 -7.40 11.83
CA ASP A 156 10.20 -6.62 12.00
C ASP A 156 11.19 -7.38 12.90
N PRO A 157 12.34 -7.84 12.36
CA PRO A 157 13.39 -8.49 13.15
C PRO A 157 13.92 -7.66 14.32
N SER A 158 13.77 -6.33 14.29
CA SER A 158 14.19 -5.48 15.41
C SER A 158 13.25 -5.53 16.62
N LYS A 159 12.14 -6.28 16.53
CA LYS A 159 11.10 -6.45 17.56
C LYS A 159 10.89 -7.93 17.92
N PRO A 160 11.91 -8.61 18.47
CA PRO A 160 11.87 -10.06 18.72
C PRO A 160 10.76 -10.50 19.68
N GLU A 161 10.29 -9.62 20.55
CA GLU A 161 9.14 -9.85 21.43
C GLU A 161 7.82 -10.04 20.67
N VAL A 162 7.62 -9.32 19.57
CA VAL A 162 6.42 -9.46 18.72
C VAL A 162 6.46 -10.79 17.97
N ILE A 163 7.64 -11.17 17.47
CA ILE A 163 7.87 -12.43 16.78
C ILE A 163 7.63 -13.61 17.74
N ARG A 164 8.25 -13.61 18.92
CA ARG A 164 8.05 -14.67 19.93
C ARG A 164 6.58 -14.85 20.33
N ARG A 165 5.83 -13.76 20.49
CA ARG A 165 4.39 -13.84 20.78
C ARG A 165 3.61 -14.47 19.62
N SER A 166 3.98 -14.14 18.39
CA SER A 166 3.40 -14.73 17.18
C SER A 166 3.68 -16.23 17.08
N GLU A 167 4.92 -16.66 17.37
CA GLU A 167 5.31 -18.08 17.41
C GLU A 167 4.51 -18.85 18.47
N GLN A 168 4.38 -18.30 19.68
CA GLN A 168 3.55 -18.88 20.74
C GLN A 168 2.08 -19.03 20.31
N THR A 169 1.55 -18.04 19.59
CA THR A 169 0.17 -18.07 19.06
C THR A 169 0.00 -19.16 18.00
N ALA A 170 1.00 -19.38 17.14
CA ALA A 170 0.98 -20.49 16.17
C ALA A 170 0.93 -21.84 16.90
N LEU A 171 1.85 -22.05 17.84
CA LEU A 171 1.96 -23.28 18.61
C LEU A 171 0.69 -23.59 19.40
N SER A 172 0.11 -22.59 20.09
CA SER A 172 -1.13 -22.78 20.86
C SER A 172 -2.35 -23.05 19.96
N SER A 173 -2.29 -22.65 18.69
CA SER A 173 -3.32 -22.94 17.68
C SER A 173 -3.05 -24.21 16.88
N GLY A 174 -2.02 -25.00 17.25
CA GLY A 174 -1.67 -26.26 16.58
C GLY A 174 -0.89 -26.10 15.27
N PHE A 175 -0.31 -24.92 15.01
CA PHE A 175 0.45 -24.64 13.79
C PHE A 175 1.96 -24.49 14.04
N GLN A 176 2.76 -24.74 13.00
CA GLN A 176 4.22 -24.57 13.06
C GLN A 176 4.62 -23.12 12.80
N PRO A 177 5.41 -22.47 13.67
CA PRO A 177 5.79 -21.07 13.49
C PRO A 177 6.41 -20.75 12.11
N LEU A 178 5.98 -19.63 11.53
CA LEU A 178 6.49 -19.12 10.25
C LEU A 178 7.82 -18.40 10.46
N LYS A 179 8.72 -18.44 9.47
CA LYS A 179 10.08 -17.87 9.60
C LYS A 179 10.14 -16.40 9.24
N HIS A 180 9.37 -15.97 8.26
CA HIS A 180 9.45 -14.64 7.65
C HIS A 180 8.16 -13.81 7.80
N HIS A 181 7.13 -14.39 8.42
CA HIS A 181 5.83 -13.77 8.62
C HIS A 181 5.34 -13.96 10.05
N LEU A 182 4.47 -13.05 10.51
CA LEU A 182 3.71 -13.28 11.72
C LEU A 182 2.51 -14.20 11.42
N THR A 183 2.03 -14.88 12.45
CA THR A 183 0.84 -15.71 12.44
C THR A 183 -0.38 -14.87 12.05
N PRO A 184 -1.12 -15.22 11.00
CA PRO A 184 -2.26 -14.43 10.54
C PRO A 184 -3.40 -14.45 11.56
N LYS A 185 -3.93 -13.27 11.90
CA LYS A 185 -5.16 -13.10 12.66
C LYS A 185 -6.34 -13.20 11.70
N THR A 186 -7.14 -14.25 11.85
CA THR A 186 -8.12 -14.64 10.83
C THR A 186 -9.49 -14.00 11.02
N LYS A 187 -9.90 -13.69 12.26
CA LYS A 187 -11.24 -13.18 12.59
C LYS A 187 -11.71 -11.99 11.75
N GLY A 188 -10.88 -10.95 11.62
CA GLY A 188 -11.24 -9.76 10.84
C GLY A 188 -11.38 -10.05 9.34
N SER A 189 -10.45 -10.85 8.80
CA SER A 189 -10.49 -11.30 7.41
C SER A 189 -11.69 -12.18 7.12
N TRP A 190 -12.02 -13.08 8.05
CA TRP A 190 -13.20 -13.94 8.00
C TRP A 190 -14.48 -13.13 7.97
N LEU A 191 -14.68 -12.22 8.93
CA LEU A 191 -15.87 -11.37 8.99
C LEU A 191 -16.03 -10.52 7.72
N THR A 192 -14.92 -9.97 7.21
CA THR A 192 -14.93 -9.19 5.96
C THR A 192 -15.35 -10.07 4.78
N LEU A 193 -14.76 -11.26 4.65
CA LEU A 193 -15.07 -12.20 3.60
C LEU A 193 -16.53 -12.66 3.69
N ASP A 194 -16.99 -13.08 4.86
CA ASP A 194 -18.35 -13.57 5.10
C ASP A 194 -19.40 -12.53 4.69
N ARG A 195 -19.20 -11.27 5.07
CA ARG A 195 -20.12 -10.17 4.75
C ARG A 195 -20.10 -9.76 3.28
N LEU A 196 -18.95 -9.89 2.61
CA LEU A 196 -18.78 -9.44 1.22
C LEU A 196 -18.84 -10.58 0.21
N ARG A 197 -18.91 -11.84 0.63
CA ARG A 197 -18.79 -13.02 -0.26
C ARG A 197 -19.70 -12.94 -1.48
N GLY A 198 -20.94 -12.48 -1.31
CA GLY A 198 -21.91 -12.37 -2.40
C GLY A 198 -21.56 -11.36 -3.49
N SER A 199 -20.62 -10.43 -3.24
CA SER A 199 -20.15 -9.44 -4.22
C SER A 199 -18.71 -9.67 -4.70
N LEU A 200 -17.99 -10.62 -4.10
CA LEU A 200 -16.60 -10.93 -4.43
C LEU A 200 -16.51 -12.01 -5.51
N GLU A 201 -15.63 -11.83 -6.47
CA GLU A 201 -15.34 -12.80 -7.53
C GLU A 201 -14.11 -13.66 -7.17
N ALA A 202 -13.17 -13.10 -6.41
CA ALA A 202 -11.94 -13.77 -6.01
C ALA A 202 -11.34 -13.20 -4.71
N VAL A 203 -10.45 -13.99 -4.09
CA VAL A 203 -9.43 -13.51 -3.17
C VAL A 203 -8.12 -13.36 -3.95
N TYR A 204 -7.49 -12.20 -3.84
CA TYR A 204 -6.12 -12.00 -4.31
C TYR A 204 -5.16 -12.21 -3.15
N ASP A 205 -4.45 -13.33 -3.21
CA ASP A 205 -3.41 -13.68 -2.25
C ASP A 205 -2.08 -13.07 -2.71
N VAL A 206 -1.66 -11.98 -2.08
CA VAL A 206 -0.51 -11.17 -2.51
C VAL A 206 0.64 -11.23 -1.52
N THR A 207 1.85 -11.45 -2.01
CA THR A 207 3.06 -11.50 -1.19
C THR A 207 4.03 -10.46 -1.70
N VAL A 208 4.35 -9.48 -0.86
CA VAL A 208 5.27 -8.39 -1.18
C VAL A 208 6.60 -8.61 -0.48
N VAL A 209 7.68 -8.45 -1.23
CA VAL A 209 9.06 -8.45 -0.72
C VAL A 209 9.76 -7.18 -1.17
N TYR A 210 10.47 -6.57 -0.24
CA TYR A 210 11.25 -5.35 -0.47
C TYR A 210 12.74 -5.69 -0.39
N GLU A 211 13.47 -5.49 -1.47
CA GLU A 211 14.93 -5.64 -1.45
C GLU A 211 15.57 -4.55 -0.57
N GLY A 212 16.81 -4.82 -0.13
CA GLY A 212 17.50 -4.01 0.88
C GLY A 212 17.13 -4.37 2.32
N SER A 213 16.21 -5.31 2.52
CA SER A 213 15.81 -5.83 3.84
C SER A 213 16.62 -7.07 4.30
N TYR A 214 17.72 -7.39 3.63
CA TYR A 214 18.68 -8.43 4.04
C TYR A 214 20.10 -7.86 4.14
N ARG A 215 20.81 -8.13 5.24
CA ARG A 215 22.19 -7.70 5.44
C ARG A 215 23.14 -8.86 5.15
N HIS A 216 23.71 -8.88 3.94
CA HIS A 216 24.64 -9.95 3.52
C HIS A 216 25.82 -10.12 4.49
N ARG A 217 26.41 -9.01 4.97
CA ARG A 217 27.52 -9.06 5.95
C ARG A 217 27.15 -9.73 7.27
N GLU A 218 25.93 -9.53 7.73
CA GLU A 218 25.44 -10.05 9.01
C GLU A 218 24.65 -11.36 8.85
N ARG A 219 24.49 -11.84 7.61
CA ARG A 219 23.70 -13.02 7.20
C ARG A 219 22.33 -13.09 7.88
N ARG A 220 21.67 -11.93 8.01
CA ARG A 220 20.37 -11.81 8.68
C ARG A 220 19.47 -10.79 8.00
N ARG A 221 18.18 -10.97 8.21
CA ARG A 221 17.15 -10.01 7.82
C ARG A 221 17.29 -8.71 8.61
N ALA A 222 17.21 -7.58 7.90
CA ALA A 222 17.25 -6.24 8.47
C ALA A 222 15.86 -5.81 8.98
N ARG A 223 15.80 -4.62 9.60
CA ARG A 223 14.52 -3.98 9.92
C ARG A 223 13.63 -3.81 8.69
N THR A 224 12.33 -3.65 8.93
CA THR A 224 11.36 -3.30 7.89
C THR A 224 11.79 -2.05 7.10
N VAL A 225 11.52 -2.06 5.78
CA VAL A 225 11.73 -0.90 4.91
C VAL A 225 10.63 0.12 5.22
N ALA A 226 11.01 1.34 5.54
CA ALA A 226 10.09 2.44 5.81
C ALA A 226 10.01 3.37 4.60
N LEU A 227 9.00 4.26 4.56
CA LEU A 227 8.82 5.25 3.49
C LEU A 227 10.11 6.02 3.22
N ILE A 228 10.82 6.45 4.27
CA ILE A 228 12.08 7.18 4.17
C ILE A 228 13.18 6.43 3.42
N ASP A 229 13.16 5.09 3.43
CA ASP A 229 14.14 4.28 2.72
C ASP A 229 13.90 4.35 1.20
N PHE A 230 12.64 4.44 0.76
CA PHE A 230 12.30 4.73 -0.64
C PHE A 230 12.71 6.15 -1.03
N LEU A 231 12.50 7.13 -0.13
CA LEU A 231 12.93 8.52 -0.33
C LEU A 231 14.46 8.67 -0.36
N ARG A 232 15.22 7.64 0.02
CA ARG A 232 16.69 7.63 -0.03
C ARG A 232 17.23 6.68 -1.08
N GLY A 233 16.37 5.93 -1.77
CA GLY A 233 16.78 4.91 -2.74
C GLY A 233 17.42 3.67 -2.13
N PHE A 234 17.13 3.37 -0.86
CA PHE A 234 17.66 2.20 -0.15
C PHE A 234 16.88 0.91 -0.42
N CYS A 235 15.76 1.01 -1.15
CA CYS A 235 15.02 -0.13 -1.68
C CYS A 235 15.20 -0.19 -3.21
N PRO A 236 16.07 -1.06 -3.75
CA PRO A 236 16.38 -1.10 -5.18
C PRO A 236 15.30 -1.80 -6.00
N ALA A 237 14.60 -2.78 -5.41
CA ALA A 237 13.52 -3.50 -6.06
C ALA A 237 12.42 -3.94 -5.09
N MET A 238 11.23 -4.13 -5.66
CA MET A 238 10.08 -4.71 -5.00
C MET A 238 9.54 -5.86 -5.84
N HIS A 239 9.16 -6.93 -5.16
CA HIS A 239 8.67 -8.17 -5.74
C HIS A 239 7.25 -8.42 -5.24
N ILE A 240 6.28 -8.46 -6.15
CA ILE A 240 4.86 -8.63 -5.85
C ILE A 240 4.39 -9.93 -6.49
N HIS A 241 4.25 -10.98 -5.68
CA HIS A 241 3.64 -12.22 -6.12
C HIS A 241 2.13 -12.16 -5.92
N VAL A 242 1.37 -12.41 -6.97
CA VAL A 242 -0.10 -12.46 -6.89
C VAL A 242 -0.58 -13.85 -7.28
N ARG A 243 -1.46 -14.41 -6.45
CA ARG A 243 -2.25 -15.58 -6.81
C ARG A 243 -3.73 -15.22 -6.74
N ARG A 244 -4.47 -15.54 -7.80
CA ARG A 244 -5.92 -15.39 -7.86
C ARG A 244 -6.57 -16.67 -7.36
N ILE A 245 -7.42 -16.57 -6.35
CA ILE A 245 -8.20 -17.69 -5.82
C ILE A 245 -9.69 -17.39 -6.05
N PRO A 246 -10.38 -18.11 -6.94
CA PRO A 246 -11.82 -17.93 -7.15
C PRO A 246 -12.60 -18.00 -5.82
N ILE A 247 -13.63 -17.17 -5.65
CA ILE A 247 -14.40 -17.13 -4.39
C ILE A 247 -15.03 -18.48 -4.03
N SER A 248 -15.32 -19.31 -5.05
CA SER A 248 -15.85 -20.67 -4.91
C SER A 248 -14.88 -21.64 -4.26
N GLU A 249 -13.57 -21.36 -4.28
CA GLU A 249 -12.54 -22.20 -3.67
C GLU A 249 -12.22 -21.76 -2.23
N VAL A 250 -12.75 -20.63 -1.77
CA VAL A 250 -12.48 -20.08 -0.43
C VAL A 250 -13.45 -20.71 0.58
N PRO A 251 -12.96 -21.34 1.68
CA PRO A 251 -13.81 -22.05 2.64
C PRO A 251 -14.95 -21.21 3.20
N THR A 252 -16.09 -21.85 3.45
CA THR A 252 -17.32 -21.23 3.99
C THR A 252 -17.54 -21.50 5.48
N ASP A 253 -16.63 -22.23 6.13
CA ASP A 253 -16.58 -22.39 7.57
C ASP A 253 -15.40 -21.60 8.17
N GLU A 254 -15.61 -21.00 9.35
CA GLU A 254 -14.61 -20.15 9.99
C GLU A 254 -13.33 -20.92 10.38
N GLN A 255 -13.48 -22.16 10.87
CA GLN A 255 -12.33 -22.97 11.30
C GLN A 255 -11.54 -23.48 10.08
N GLU A 256 -12.25 -23.88 9.02
CA GLU A 256 -11.61 -24.23 7.75
C GLU A 256 -10.90 -23.03 7.13
N PHE A 257 -11.51 -21.84 7.17
CA PHE A 257 -10.89 -20.60 6.72
C PHE A 257 -9.63 -20.29 7.52
N GLN A 258 -9.62 -20.54 8.84
CA GLN A 258 -8.43 -20.34 9.66
C GLN A 258 -7.27 -21.22 9.20
N ARG A 259 -7.51 -22.53 9.00
CA ARG A 259 -6.51 -23.47 8.49
C ARG A 259 -6.06 -23.11 7.08
N TRP A 260 -7.00 -22.71 6.22
CA TRP A 260 -6.72 -22.27 4.85
C TRP A 260 -5.84 -21.02 4.82
N MET A 261 -6.17 -19.99 5.61
CA MET A 261 -5.37 -18.77 5.73
C MET A 261 -3.95 -19.09 6.21
N TYR A 262 -3.81 -20.02 7.17
CA TYR A 262 -2.49 -20.46 7.62
C TYR A 262 -1.67 -21.09 6.49
N ARG A 263 -2.28 -21.98 5.69
CA ARG A 263 -1.64 -22.59 4.51
C ARG A 263 -1.23 -21.55 3.46
N LEU A 264 -2.04 -20.50 3.25
CA LEU A 264 -1.62 -19.40 2.39
C LEU A 264 -0.32 -18.80 2.91
N TYR A 265 -0.26 -18.50 4.21
CA TYR A 265 0.92 -17.92 4.85
C TYR A 265 2.14 -18.84 4.84
N GLU A 266 1.98 -20.16 4.94
CA GLU A 266 3.08 -21.11 4.72
C GLU A 266 3.64 -21.01 3.31
N GLN A 267 2.77 -20.84 2.30
CA GLN A 267 3.20 -20.66 0.91
C GLN A 267 3.88 -19.30 0.71
N LYS A 268 3.39 -18.22 1.35
CA LYS A 268 4.08 -16.93 1.38
C LYS A 268 5.47 -17.06 1.99
N ASP A 269 5.58 -17.78 3.10
CA ASP A 269 6.85 -17.98 3.82
C ASP A 269 7.89 -18.69 2.95
N ARG A 270 7.45 -19.73 2.21
CA ARG A 270 8.30 -20.42 1.22
C ARG A 270 8.71 -19.51 0.07
N PHE A 271 7.78 -18.71 -0.46
CA PHE A 271 8.06 -17.77 -1.56
C PHE A 271 9.10 -16.72 -1.17
N VAL A 272 9.03 -16.16 0.03
CA VAL A 272 9.97 -15.10 0.46
C VAL A 272 11.34 -15.64 0.89
N SER A 273 11.44 -16.94 1.19
CA SER A 273 12.66 -17.56 1.73
C SER A 273 13.92 -17.30 0.88
N PRO A 274 13.90 -17.41 -0.48
CA PRO A 274 15.08 -17.14 -1.30
C PRO A 274 15.59 -15.70 -1.20
N PHE A 275 14.70 -14.71 -0.99
CA PHE A 275 15.06 -13.30 -0.85
C PHE A 275 15.78 -12.97 0.47
N TYR A 276 15.70 -13.89 1.44
CA TYR A 276 16.37 -13.78 2.74
C TYR A 276 17.47 -14.84 2.90
N SER A 277 17.96 -15.39 1.78
CA SER A 277 19.05 -16.35 1.75
C SER A 277 20.39 -15.66 1.43
N PRO A 278 21.54 -16.28 1.76
CA PRO A 278 22.85 -15.70 1.49
C PRO A 278 23.28 -15.60 0.01
N SER A 279 22.36 -15.75 -0.96
CA SER A 279 22.71 -15.68 -2.39
C SER A 279 23.16 -14.28 -2.80
N ASP A 280 24.04 -14.18 -3.79
CA ASP A 280 24.46 -12.89 -4.35
C ASP A 280 23.47 -12.31 -5.38
N ASP A 281 22.53 -13.12 -5.88
CA ASP A 281 21.49 -12.69 -6.81
C ASP A 281 20.62 -11.59 -6.20
N SER A 282 20.36 -10.53 -6.97
CA SER A 282 19.43 -9.47 -6.59
C SER A 282 18.76 -8.84 -7.81
N GLY A 283 17.68 -8.10 -7.58
CA GLY A 283 16.94 -7.35 -8.57
C GLY A 283 16.46 -8.23 -9.74
N ALA A 284 16.96 -7.94 -10.94
CA ALA A 284 16.49 -8.58 -12.17
C ALA A 284 16.90 -10.06 -12.27
N GLU A 285 18.08 -10.42 -11.77
CA GLU A 285 18.61 -11.77 -11.84
C GLU A 285 17.80 -12.70 -10.91
N LEU A 286 17.64 -12.28 -9.65
CA LEU A 286 16.80 -12.99 -8.70
C LEU A 286 15.35 -13.06 -9.18
N ALA A 287 14.83 -11.96 -9.74
CA ALA A 287 13.48 -11.96 -10.31
C ALA A 287 13.33 -12.97 -11.43
N ALA A 288 14.22 -12.98 -12.43
CA ALA A 288 14.18 -13.91 -13.54
C ALA A 288 14.25 -15.37 -13.07
N ARG A 289 15.16 -15.68 -12.13
CA ARG A 289 15.28 -17.03 -11.55
C ARG A 289 14.00 -17.50 -10.86
N LEU A 290 13.30 -16.59 -10.19
CA LEU A 290 12.04 -16.87 -9.49
C LEU A 290 10.79 -16.69 -10.37
N GLY A 291 10.94 -16.45 -11.67
CA GLY A 291 9.83 -16.29 -12.62
C GLY A 291 9.15 -14.91 -12.60
N GLY A 292 9.78 -13.91 -12.01
CA GLY A 292 9.30 -12.53 -11.93
C GLY A 292 9.51 -11.76 -13.23
N ARG A 293 8.53 -10.94 -13.59
CA ARG A 293 8.55 -10.11 -14.80
C ARG A 293 8.30 -8.64 -14.48
N PRO A 294 8.98 -7.70 -15.17
CA PRO A 294 8.63 -6.30 -15.04
C PRO A 294 7.27 -6.04 -15.69
N HIS A 295 6.44 -5.23 -15.04
CA HIS A 295 5.20 -4.73 -15.63
C HIS A 295 5.15 -3.21 -15.42
N PRO A 296 5.93 -2.41 -16.18
CA PRO A 296 6.04 -0.97 -15.93
C PRO A 296 4.68 -0.27 -16.12
N LEU A 297 4.35 0.64 -15.21
CA LEU A 297 3.18 1.50 -15.39
C LEU A 297 3.49 2.55 -16.47
N PRO A 298 2.69 2.69 -17.55
CA PRO A 298 2.98 3.68 -18.57
C PRO A 298 2.76 5.10 -18.02
N LEU A 299 3.58 6.06 -18.46
CA LEU A 299 3.43 7.46 -18.05
C LEU A 299 2.06 8.04 -18.39
N THR A 300 1.38 7.54 -19.42
CA THR A 300 0.00 7.93 -19.76
C THR A 300 -1.00 7.57 -18.66
N ALA A 301 -0.69 6.62 -17.78
CA ALA A 301 -1.53 6.26 -16.65
C ALA A 301 -1.37 7.21 -15.44
N THR A 302 -0.32 8.04 -15.40
CA THR A 302 0.05 8.84 -14.21
C THR A 302 0.25 10.33 -14.50
N LEU A 303 0.73 10.70 -15.69
CA LEU A 303 0.92 12.10 -16.10
C LEU A 303 -0.38 12.93 -16.07
N PRO A 304 -1.56 12.42 -16.47
CA PRO A 304 -2.79 13.21 -16.37
C PRO A 304 -3.07 13.68 -14.94
N SER A 305 -2.77 12.86 -13.94
CA SER A 305 -2.90 13.25 -12.53
C SER A 305 -1.92 14.36 -12.16
N LEU A 306 -0.65 14.27 -12.59
CA LEU A 306 0.32 15.33 -12.37
C LEU A 306 -0.14 16.66 -12.99
N MET A 307 -0.65 16.62 -14.22
CA MET A 307 -1.15 17.81 -14.90
C MET A 307 -2.37 18.41 -14.19
N ALA A 308 -3.27 17.57 -13.69
CA ALA A 308 -4.44 18.02 -12.92
C ALA A 308 -4.02 18.74 -11.64
N PHE A 309 -3.12 18.15 -10.84
CA PHE A 309 -2.60 18.80 -9.62
C PHE A 309 -1.78 20.04 -9.94
N ALA A 310 -0.93 20.02 -10.98
CA ALA A 310 -0.19 21.20 -11.40
C ALA A 310 -1.12 22.35 -11.81
N ALA A 311 -2.21 22.06 -12.52
CA ALA A 311 -3.21 23.06 -12.90
C ALA A 311 -3.95 23.63 -11.67
N LEU A 312 -4.25 22.79 -10.66
CA LEU A 312 -4.85 23.22 -9.39
C LEU A 312 -3.88 24.07 -8.55
N ALA A 313 -2.59 23.77 -8.60
CA ALA A 313 -1.56 24.51 -7.86
C ALA A 313 -1.38 25.95 -8.37
N VAL A 314 -1.56 26.22 -9.67
CA VAL A 314 -1.35 27.55 -10.27
C VAL A 314 -2.17 28.66 -9.59
N PRO A 315 -3.51 28.59 -9.48
CA PRO A 315 -4.29 29.64 -8.81
C PRO A 315 -4.02 29.69 -7.29
N LEU A 316 -3.74 28.54 -6.68
CA LEU A 316 -3.47 28.42 -5.25
C LEU A 316 -2.16 29.11 -4.87
N LEU A 317 -1.09 28.88 -5.64
CA LEU A 317 0.23 29.46 -5.39
C LEU A 317 0.38 30.85 -6.02
N GLY A 318 -0.40 31.17 -7.06
CA GLY A 318 -0.39 32.46 -7.73
C GLY A 318 -0.98 33.59 -6.88
N SER A 319 -2.00 33.30 -6.06
CA SER A 319 -2.64 34.31 -5.20
C SER A 319 -2.03 34.38 -3.80
N GLU A 320 -2.00 35.57 -3.19
CA GLU A 320 -1.52 35.72 -1.81
C GLU A 320 -2.41 34.97 -0.81
N LEU A 321 -3.73 35.04 -1.01
CA LEU A 321 -4.70 34.30 -0.20
C LEU A 321 -4.48 32.78 -0.31
N GLY A 322 -4.33 32.27 -1.53
CA GLY A 322 -4.08 30.84 -1.75
C GLY A 322 -2.78 30.35 -1.11
N ARG A 323 -1.69 31.12 -1.21
CA ARG A 323 -0.42 30.79 -0.52
C ARG A 323 -0.58 30.74 0.99
N ARG A 324 -1.30 31.72 1.59
CA ARG A 324 -1.58 31.74 3.03
C ARG A 324 -2.43 30.55 3.46
N LEU A 325 -3.46 30.22 2.68
CA LEU A 325 -4.31 29.05 2.93
C LEU A 325 -3.50 27.75 2.84
N TYR A 326 -2.71 27.57 1.79
CA TYR A 326 -1.86 26.40 1.58
C TYR A 326 -0.85 26.19 2.72
N ALA A 327 -0.09 27.25 3.06
CA ALA A 327 0.88 27.20 4.15
C ALA A 327 0.20 26.97 5.50
N GLY A 328 -0.96 27.60 5.72
CA GLY A 328 -1.77 27.41 6.92
C GLY A 328 -2.30 25.97 7.04
N THR A 329 -2.83 25.39 5.97
CA THR A 329 -3.31 24.00 5.97
C THR A 329 -2.17 23.02 6.27
N LEU A 330 -0.97 23.23 5.71
CA LEU A 330 0.19 22.41 6.03
C LEU A 330 0.63 22.60 7.48
N LEU A 331 0.84 23.83 7.95
CA LEU A 331 1.37 24.12 9.27
C LEU A 331 0.38 23.77 10.37
N TYR A 332 -0.82 24.36 10.34
CA TYR A 332 -1.84 24.15 11.37
C TYR A 332 -2.43 22.74 11.30
N GLY A 333 -2.62 22.18 10.10
CA GLY A 333 -3.06 20.79 9.95
C GLY A 333 -2.06 19.83 10.59
N THR A 334 -0.76 20.00 10.33
CA THR A 334 0.31 19.18 10.92
C THR A 334 0.40 19.35 12.44
N LEU A 335 0.42 20.61 12.93
CA LEU A 335 0.49 20.89 14.37
C LEU A 335 -0.74 20.37 15.13
N ALA A 336 -1.95 20.58 14.60
CA ALA A 336 -3.19 20.05 15.18
C ALA A 336 -3.18 18.52 15.20
N GLY A 337 -2.70 17.89 14.13
CA GLY A 337 -2.52 16.43 14.06
C GLY A 337 -1.57 15.90 15.14
N TYR A 338 -0.39 16.51 15.31
CA TYR A 338 0.57 16.09 16.34
C TYR A 338 0.07 16.34 17.76
N LEU A 339 -0.55 17.49 18.03
CA LEU A 339 -1.13 17.80 19.33
C LEU A 339 -2.22 16.77 19.69
N TRP A 340 -3.11 16.48 18.74
CA TRP A 340 -4.19 15.53 18.93
C TRP A 340 -3.71 14.09 19.12
N LEU A 341 -2.73 13.64 18.32
CA LEU A 341 -2.08 12.34 18.51
C LEU A 341 -1.36 12.26 19.86
N GLY A 342 -0.75 13.35 20.32
CA GLY A 342 -0.12 13.43 21.64
C GLY A 342 -1.12 13.25 22.77
N ILE A 343 -2.30 13.89 22.69
CA ILE A 343 -3.38 13.74 23.68
C ILE A 343 -3.90 12.29 23.70
N ARG A 344 -4.15 11.70 22.53
CA ARG A 344 -4.70 10.33 22.40
C ARG A 344 -3.69 9.21 22.60
N ALA A 345 -2.39 9.45 22.50
CA ALA A 345 -1.38 8.45 22.84
C ALA A 345 -1.16 8.32 24.36
N VAL A 346 -1.65 9.30 25.13
CA VAL A 346 -1.55 9.37 26.59
C VAL A 346 -2.84 8.92 27.30
N CYS A 347 -3.97 8.85 26.57
CA CYS A 347 -5.25 8.30 27.03
C CYS A 347 -5.55 6.95 26.37
#